data_AF-A0A0T5P9A8-F1
#
_entry.id   AF-A0A0T5P9A8-F1
#
_cell.length_a   1.000
_cell.length_b   1.000
_cell.length_c   1.000
_cell.angle_alpha   90.00
_cell.angle_beta   90.00
_cell.angle_gamma   90.00
#
_symmetry.space_group_name_H-M   'P 1'
#
loop_
_entity.id
_entity.type
_entity.pdbx_description
1 polymer ?
#
loop_
_entity_poly.entity_id
_entity_poly.type
_entity_poly.pdbx_seq_one_letter_code
_entity_poly.pdbx_strand_id
1 'polypeptide(L)'
;MPQSATAELGHNQPPDPIDEALAPYGDAITEAENWLDGSPVENEDQMHAVDMLIKHIRSAKSDLAKAKKSATAPLHDAWKAEIARWKPTEDDIERRLKGLAAVVDPFKRKLAEEKEAAKRKAYEEARAKERAAEEAAAKADAANYEESSEAARLKQEAVDAKKAASAANKDTVKGLRTVMKYEITDYRAALHDIAANDRDAITAFIEEYVRRNFKDRKIDGVNVWSEKEAF
;
A
#
# COMPACT_ATOMS: atom_id res chain seq x y z
N MET A 1 -43.65 -16.67 -46.70
CA MET A 1 -43.05 -15.56 -45.93
C MET A 1 -41.55 -15.54 -46.21
N PRO A 2 -41.05 -14.61 -47.04
CA PRO A 2 -39.63 -14.54 -47.35
C PRO A 2 -38.85 -13.94 -46.17
N GLN A 3 -37.73 -14.59 -45.81
CA GLN A 3 -36.79 -14.14 -44.79
C GLN A 3 -36.09 -12.88 -45.31
N SER A 4 -36.17 -11.79 -44.54
CA SER A 4 -35.44 -10.55 -44.81
C SER A 4 -33.98 -10.73 -44.39
N ALA A 5 -33.07 -10.67 -45.37
CA ALA A 5 -31.64 -10.59 -45.13
C ALA A 5 -31.33 -9.27 -44.42
N THR A 6 -30.75 -9.35 -43.22
CA THR A 6 -30.18 -8.19 -42.52
C THR A 6 -28.93 -7.72 -43.27
N ALA A 7 -28.99 -6.51 -43.81
CA ALA A 7 -27.84 -5.85 -44.40
C ALA A 7 -26.74 -5.65 -43.32
N GLU A 8 -25.56 -6.22 -43.56
CA GLU A 8 -24.37 -5.93 -42.76
C GLU A 8 -24.02 -4.46 -42.96
N LEU A 9 -24.11 -3.66 -41.88
CA LEU A 9 -23.68 -2.26 -41.89
C LEU A 9 -22.19 -2.23 -42.26
N GLY A 10 -21.88 -1.58 -43.38
CA GLY A 10 -20.51 -1.40 -43.86
C GLY A 10 -19.64 -0.74 -42.79
N HIS A 11 -18.51 -1.38 -42.50
CA HIS A 11 -17.42 -0.82 -41.72
C HIS A 11 -16.77 0.34 -42.49
N ASN A 12 -17.38 1.53 -42.44
CA ASN A 12 -16.64 2.75 -42.70
C ASN A 12 -15.67 2.91 -41.54
N GLN A 13 -14.41 2.51 -41.72
CA GLN A 13 -13.35 2.85 -40.78
C GLN A 13 -13.13 4.36 -40.91
N PRO A 14 -13.61 5.19 -39.96
CA PRO A 14 -13.31 6.61 -40.02
C PRO A 14 -11.77 6.80 -40.02
N PRO A 15 -11.26 7.87 -40.65
CA PRO A 15 -9.84 8.20 -40.59
C PRO A 15 -9.34 8.19 -39.15
N ASP A 16 -8.11 7.71 -38.94
CA ASP A 16 -7.52 7.71 -37.60
C ASP A 16 -7.45 9.17 -37.09
N PRO A 17 -7.97 9.48 -35.89
CA PRO A 17 -7.91 10.84 -35.34
C PRO A 17 -6.49 11.40 -35.20
N ILE A 18 -5.47 10.54 -35.13
CA ILE A 18 -4.06 10.94 -35.18
C ILE A 18 -3.72 11.45 -36.58
N ASP A 19 -4.04 10.69 -37.61
CA ASP A 19 -3.76 11.05 -39.00
C ASP A 19 -4.51 12.31 -39.40
N GLU A 20 -5.78 12.44 -39.00
CA GLU A 20 -6.58 13.65 -39.26
C GLU A 20 -5.98 14.89 -38.56
N ALA A 21 -5.49 14.75 -37.34
CA ALA A 21 -4.87 15.87 -36.60
C ALA A 21 -3.50 16.28 -37.16
N LEU A 22 -2.74 15.34 -37.74
CA LEU A 22 -1.40 15.59 -38.27
C LEU A 22 -1.37 15.92 -39.76
N ALA A 23 -2.41 15.55 -40.52
CA ALA A 23 -2.49 15.80 -41.96
C ALA A 23 -2.19 17.26 -42.37
N PRO A 24 -2.65 18.32 -41.67
CA PRO A 24 -2.32 19.70 -42.03
C PRO A 24 -0.85 20.08 -41.83
N TYR A 25 -0.07 19.26 -41.13
CA TYR A 25 1.29 19.55 -40.69
C TYR A 25 2.35 18.62 -41.31
N GLY A 26 1.96 17.71 -42.22
CA GLY A 26 2.87 16.71 -42.79
C GLY A 26 4.15 17.30 -43.39
N ASP A 27 4.03 18.39 -44.14
CA ASP A 27 5.18 19.08 -44.74
C ASP A 27 6.11 19.68 -43.67
N ALA A 28 5.54 20.33 -42.64
CA ALA A 28 6.30 20.91 -41.54
C ALA A 28 6.97 19.84 -40.67
N ILE A 29 6.34 18.68 -40.49
CA ILE A 29 6.93 17.55 -39.76
C ILE A 29 8.13 17.01 -40.52
N THR A 30 7.96 16.78 -41.83
CA THR A 30 9.04 16.29 -42.70
C THR A 30 10.20 17.29 -42.76
N GLU A 31 9.90 18.59 -42.88
CA GLU A 31 10.92 19.63 -42.90
C GLU A 31 11.63 19.76 -41.56
N ALA A 32 10.95 19.55 -40.42
CA ALA A 32 11.60 19.54 -39.11
C ALA A 32 12.67 18.44 -39.00
N GLU A 33 12.47 17.28 -39.63
CA GLU A 33 13.47 16.21 -39.66
C GLU A 33 14.77 16.66 -40.35
N ASN A 34 14.67 17.50 -41.39
CA ASN A 34 15.83 18.04 -42.10
C ASN A 34 16.68 18.99 -41.22
N TRP A 35 16.05 19.72 -40.30
CA TRP A 35 16.73 20.65 -39.38
C TRP A 35 17.21 20.00 -38.07
N LEU A 36 16.77 18.77 -37.78
CA LEU A 36 17.13 18.03 -36.57
C LEU A 36 18.30 17.06 -36.80
N ASP A 37 19.26 17.46 -37.65
CA ASP A 37 20.46 16.68 -37.98
C ASP A 37 21.61 16.82 -36.96
N GLY A 38 21.48 17.77 -36.01
CA GLY A 38 22.46 18.08 -34.97
C GLY A 38 23.36 19.29 -35.28
N SER A 39 23.22 19.92 -36.44
CA SER A 39 23.96 21.12 -36.82
C SER A 39 23.33 22.38 -36.19
N PRO A 40 24.12 23.32 -35.64
CA PRO A 40 23.59 24.59 -35.14
C PRO A 40 23.22 25.52 -36.30
N VAL A 41 22.29 26.45 -36.05
CA VAL A 41 22.03 27.56 -36.99
C VAL A 41 23.24 28.50 -37.03
N GLU A 42 23.61 28.93 -38.23
CA GLU A 42 24.83 29.71 -38.50
C GLU A 42 24.53 31.19 -38.79
N ASN A 43 23.28 31.53 -39.08
CA ASN A 43 22.87 32.90 -39.38
C ASN A 43 21.41 33.18 -38.98
N GLU A 44 21.04 34.46 -39.03
CA GLU A 44 19.74 34.94 -38.60
C GLU A 44 18.58 34.44 -39.49
N ASP A 45 18.79 34.30 -40.80
CA ASP A 45 17.75 33.79 -41.71
C ASP A 45 17.41 32.32 -41.40
N GLN A 46 18.42 31.51 -41.06
CA GLN A 46 18.21 30.12 -40.60
C GLN A 46 17.47 30.08 -39.26
N MET A 47 17.79 30.98 -38.32
CA MET A 47 17.06 31.10 -37.05
C MET A 47 15.57 31.41 -37.31
N HIS A 48 15.25 32.38 -38.17
CA HIS A 48 13.85 32.73 -38.49
C HIS A 48 13.10 31.57 -39.18
N ALA A 49 13.77 30.81 -40.05
CA ALA A 49 13.20 29.61 -40.67
C ALA A 49 12.87 28.53 -39.63
N VAL A 50 13.80 28.27 -38.70
CA VAL A 50 13.61 27.32 -37.59
C VAL A 50 12.51 27.80 -36.63
N ASP A 51 12.42 29.09 -36.33
CA ASP A 51 11.37 29.65 -35.47
C ASP A 51 9.96 29.47 -36.07
N MET A 52 9.83 29.66 -37.39
CA MET A 52 8.57 29.39 -38.11
C MET A 52 8.20 27.91 -38.06
N LEU A 53 9.18 27.02 -38.24
CA LEU A 53 8.99 25.58 -38.15
C LEU A 53 8.56 25.15 -36.74
N ILE A 54 9.23 25.67 -35.70
CA ILE A 54 8.86 25.46 -34.29
C ILE A 54 7.41 25.86 -34.04
N LYS A 55 6.93 26.96 -34.61
CA LYS A 55 5.54 27.38 -34.48
C LYS A 55 4.58 26.36 -35.09
N HIS A 56 4.86 25.84 -36.28
CA HIS A 56 4.03 24.81 -36.92
C HIS A 56 4.02 23.50 -36.12
N ILE A 57 5.18 23.04 -35.64
CA ILE A 57 5.28 21.83 -34.80
C ILE A 57 4.55 22.01 -33.46
N ARG A 58 4.59 23.19 -32.84
CA ARG A 58 3.79 23.50 -31.64
C ARG A 58 2.29 23.39 -31.91
N SER A 59 1.83 23.85 -33.07
CA SER A 59 0.42 23.71 -33.48
C SER A 59 0.03 22.25 -33.70
N ALA A 60 0.85 21.47 -34.41
CA ALA A 60 0.66 20.03 -34.60
C ALA A 60 0.53 19.30 -33.25
N LYS A 61 1.43 19.59 -32.30
CA LYS A 61 1.39 19.05 -30.94
C LYS A 61 0.07 19.40 -30.22
N SER A 62 -0.39 20.64 -30.33
CA SER A 62 -1.64 21.09 -29.72
C SER A 62 -2.84 20.34 -30.30
N ASP A 63 -2.93 20.20 -31.61
CA ASP A 63 -4.09 19.56 -32.25
C ASP A 63 -4.11 18.05 -32.04
N LEU A 64 -2.94 17.39 -32.05
CA LEU A 64 -2.83 16.00 -31.62
C LEU A 64 -3.32 15.80 -30.18
N ALA A 65 -3.00 16.72 -29.27
CA ALA A 65 -3.46 16.64 -27.89
C ALA A 65 -4.99 16.81 -27.77
N LYS A 66 -5.60 17.69 -28.58
CA LYS A 66 -7.06 17.85 -28.66
C LYS A 66 -7.73 16.60 -29.21
N ALA A 67 -7.19 16.01 -30.28
CA ALA A 67 -7.69 14.78 -30.88
C ALA A 67 -7.66 13.62 -29.88
N LYS A 68 -6.52 13.43 -29.18
CA LYS A 68 -6.40 12.45 -28.09
C LYS A 68 -7.46 12.67 -27.01
N LYS A 69 -7.63 13.91 -26.54
CA LYS A 69 -8.63 14.24 -25.51
C LYS A 69 -10.05 13.91 -25.98
N SER A 70 -10.39 14.28 -27.23
CA SER A 70 -11.70 13.98 -27.81
C SER A 70 -11.97 12.48 -27.91
N ALA A 71 -11.00 11.71 -28.42
CA ALA A 71 -11.12 10.26 -28.58
C ALA A 71 -11.23 9.52 -27.24
N THR A 72 -10.53 10.01 -26.21
CA THR A 72 -10.50 9.36 -24.88
C THR A 72 -11.59 9.82 -23.92
N ALA A 73 -12.18 11.00 -24.12
CA ALA A 73 -13.27 11.53 -23.30
C ALA A 73 -14.46 10.56 -23.16
N PRO A 74 -15.08 10.03 -24.25
CA PRO A 74 -16.23 9.14 -24.13
C PRO A 74 -15.87 7.82 -23.43
N LEU A 75 -14.64 7.31 -23.60
CA LEU A 75 -14.17 6.11 -22.91
C LEU A 75 -14.06 6.32 -21.40
N HIS A 76 -13.48 7.46 -21.01
CA HIS A 76 -13.34 7.83 -19.60
C HIS A 76 -14.69 8.13 -18.95
N ASP A 77 -15.62 8.78 -19.67
CA ASP A 77 -16.96 9.04 -19.17
C ASP A 77 -17.79 7.75 -19.04
N ALA A 78 -17.68 6.82 -20.01
CA ALA A 78 -18.30 5.50 -19.93
C ALA A 78 -17.75 4.68 -18.75
N TRP A 79 -16.42 4.67 -18.57
CA TRP A 79 -15.79 4.02 -17.42
C TRP A 79 -16.27 4.61 -16.10
N LYS A 80 -16.32 5.95 -15.97
CA LYS A 80 -16.84 6.61 -14.77
C LYS A 80 -18.29 6.28 -14.50
N ALA A 81 -19.14 6.27 -15.53
CA ALA A 81 -20.55 5.93 -15.41
C ALA A 81 -20.73 4.49 -14.92
N GLU A 82 -19.93 3.55 -15.44
CA GLU A 82 -19.98 2.16 -15.00
C GLU A 82 -19.51 2.04 -13.54
N ILE A 83 -18.38 2.63 -13.16
CA ILE A 83 -17.94 2.64 -11.75
C ILE A 83 -19.02 3.24 -10.83
N ALA A 84 -19.66 4.33 -11.23
CA ALA A 84 -20.75 4.94 -10.46
C ALA A 84 -21.98 4.03 -10.34
N ARG A 85 -22.25 3.17 -11.32
CA ARG A 85 -23.33 2.17 -11.28
C ARG A 85 -23.02 1.01 -10.33
N TRP A 86 -21.77 0.56 -10.27
CA TRP A 86 -21.36 -0.53 -9.38
C TRP A 86 -21.27 -0.09 -7.92
N LYS A 87 -20.78 1.13 -7.69
CA LYS A 87 -20.48 1.66 -6.36
C LYS A 87 -21.61 1.50 -5.32
N PRO A 88 -22.89 1.81 -5.59
CA PRO A 88 -23.95 1.65 -4.59
C PRO A 88 -24.12 0.20 -4.12
N THR A 89 -23.93 -0.77 -5.02
CA THR A 89 -24.03 -2.20 -4.69
C THR A 89 -22.83 -2.66 -3.88
N GLU A 90 -21.62 -2.24 -4.26
CA GLU A 90 -20.41 -2.50 -3.47
C GLU A 90 -20.51 -1.91 -2.07
N ASP A 91 -20.93 -0.64 -1.96
CA ASP A 91 -21.13 0.06 -0.70
C ASP A 91 -22.19 -0.65 0.17
N ASP A 92 -23.26 -1.20 -0.41
CA ASP A 92 -24.29 -1.97 0.34
C ASP A 92 -23.75 -3.32 0.84
N ILE A 93 -23.00 -4.06 0.01
CA ILE A 93 -22.37 -5.32 0.41
C ILE A 93 -21.35 -5.07 1.53
N GLU A 94 -20.53 -4.03 1.42
CA GLU A 94 -19.62 -3.64 2.49
C GLU A 94 -20.35 -3.28 3.79
N ARG A 95 -21.47 -2.55 3.69
CA ARG A 95 -22.29 -2.21 4.87
C ARG A 95 -22.81 -3.46 5.56
N ARG A 96 -23.28 -4.45 4.80
CA ARG A 96 -23.74 -5.74 5.33
C ARG A 96 -22.61 -6.52 5.99
N LEU A 97 -21.44 -6.60 5.34
CA LEU A 97 -20.26 -7.25 5.91
C LEU A 97 -19.84 -6.60 7.23
N LYS A 98 -19.80 -5.26 7.28
CA LYS A 98 -19.52 -4.48 8.51
C LYS A 98 -20.56 -4.77 9.59
N GLY A 99 -21.84 -4.81 9.23
CA GLY A 99 -22.94 -5.17 10.14
C GLY A 99 -22.79 -6.57 10.73
N LEU A 100 -22.54 -7.58 9.90
CA LEU A 100 -22.31 -8.96 10.35
C LEU A 100 -21.07 -9.07 11.23
N ALA A 101 -19.98 -8.39 10.88
CA ALA A 101 -18.78 -8.34 11.70
C ALA A 101 -19.05 -7.73 13.08
N ALA A 102 -19.82 -6.63 13.14
CA ALA A 102 -20.21 -5.99 14.40
C ALA A 102 -21.12 -6.88 15.26
N VAL A 103 -22.02 -7.67 14.65
CA VAL A 103 -22.87 -8.64 15.37
C VAL A 103 -22.04 -9.73 16.05
N VAL A 104 -21.01 -10.25 15.38
CA VAL A 104 -20.19 -11.35 15.94
C VAL A 104 -19.06 -10.87 16.85
N ASP A 105 -18.66 -9.59 16.79
CA ASP A 105 -17.51 -9.05 17.52
C ASP A 105 -17.61 -9.23 19.05
N PRO A 106 -18.72 -8.86 19.74
CA PRO A 106 -18.83 -9.05 21.19
C PRO A 106 -18.69 -10.51 21.61
N PHE A 107 -19.29 -11.43 20.85
CA PHE A 107 -19.19 -12.86 21.13
C PHE A 107 -17.78 -13.38 20.91
N LYS A 108 -17.10 -12.98 19.83
CA LYS A 108 -15.71 -13.36 19.58
C LYS A 108 -14.76 -12.87 20.67
N ARG A 109 -14.96 -11.66 21.19
CA ARG A 109 -14.17 -11.12 22.31
C ARG A 109 -14.38 -11.92 23.58
N LYS A 110 -15.64 -12.19 23.96
CA LYS A 110 -15.96 -13.04 25.11
C LYS A 110 -15.36 -14.43 24.97
N LEU A 111 -15.48 -15.05 23.80
CA LEU A 111 -14.90 -16.37 23.54
C LEU A 111 -13.37 -16.34 23.61
N ALA A 112 -12.72 -15.24 23.17
CA ALA A 112 -11.28 -15.08 23.29
C ALA A 112 -10.85 -14.95 24.75
N GLU A 113 -11.58 -14.21 25.58
CA GLU A 113 -11.36 -14.12 27.02
C GLU A 113 -11.53 -15.48 27.71
N GLU A 114 -12.58 -16.23 27.38
CA GLU A 114 -12.82 -17.59 27.88
C GLU A 114 -11.68 -18.55 27.52
N LYS A 115 -11.22 -18.50 26.26
CA LYS A 115 -10.10 -19.34 25.79
C LYS A 115 -8.77 -18.93 26.42
N GLU A 116 -8.50 -17.65 26.60
CA GLU A 116 -7.30 -17.19 27.33
C GLU A 116 -7.36 -17.54 28.83
N ALA A 117 -8.55 -17.55 29.45
CA ALA A 117 -8.71 -18.06 30.81
C ALA A 117 -8.48 -19.58 30.89
N ALA A 118 -9.02 -20.35 29.93
CA ALA A 118 -8.79 -21.79 29.84
C ALA A 118 -7.31 -22.12 29.60
N LYS A 119 -6.64 -21.36 28.72
CA LYS A 119 -5.20 -21.44 28.48
C LYS A 119 -4.42 -21.17 29.76
N ARG A 120 -4.70 -20.08 30.47
CA ARG A 120 -4.04 -19.77 31.75
C ARG A 120 -4.15 -20.93 32.74
N LYS A 121 -5.35 -21.47 32.94
CA LYS A 121 -5.58 -22.64 33.80
C LYS A 121 -4.80 -23.88 33.34
N ALA A 122 -4.80 -24.18 32.04
CA ALA A 122 -4.06 -25.33 31.50
C ALA A 122 -2.53 -25.19 31.70
N TYR A 123 -2.00 -23.97 31.57
CA TYR A 123 -0.59 -23.69 31.84
C TYR A 123 -0.25 -23.74 33.33
N GLU A 124 -1.13 -23.26 34.21
CA GLU A 124 -0.98 -23.39 35.66
C GLU A 124 -0.98 -24.85 36.09
N GLU A 125 -1.91 -25.67 35.57
CA GLU A 125 -1.96 -27.11 35.83
C GLU A 125 -0.73 -27.84 35.30
N ALA A 126 -0.30 -27.51 34.06
CA ALA A 126 0.91 -28.08 33.48
C ALA A 126 2.15 -27.76 34.33
N ARG A 127 2.29 -26.51 34.81
CA ARG A 127 3.39 -26.14 35.73
C ARG A 127 3.29 -26.83 37.09
N ALA A 128 2.09 -27.05 37.62
CA ALA A 128 1.92 -27.77 38.87
C ALA A 128 2.34 -29.24 38.75
N LYS A 129 1.93 -29.91 37.66
CA LYS A 129 2.31 -31.30 37.36
C LYS A 129 3.79 -31.44 37.03
N GLU A 130 4.38 -30.48 36.32
CA GLU A 130 5.82 -30.46 36.05
C GLU A 130 6.63 -30.38 37.34
N ARG A 131 6.27 -29.47 38.27
CA ARG A 131 6.91 -29.40 39.60
C ARG A 131 6.73 -30.69 40.40
N ALA A 132 5.53 -31.26 40.43
CA ALA A 132 5.28 -32.51 41.15
C ALA A 132 6.08 -33.69 40.56
N ALA A 133 6.21 -33.76 39.24
CA ALA A 133 7.01 -34.76 38.56
C ALA A 133 8.51 -34.59 38.84
N GLU A 134 9.02 -33.36 38.83
CA GLU A 134 10.41 -33.04 39.18
C GLU A 134 10.72 -33.41 40.64
N GLU A 135 9.84 -33.06 41.58
CA GLU A 135 10.00 -33.41 42.99
C GLU A 135 9.96 -34.92 43.24
N ALA A 136 9.06 -35.65 42.58
CA ALA A 136 8.98 -37.11 42.68
C ALA A 136 10.20 -37.79 42.06
N ALA A 137 10.66 -37.32 40.89
CA ALA A 137 11.87 -37.84 40.26
C ALA A 137 13.13 -37.56 41.09
N ALA A 138 13.18 -36.43 41.81
CA ALA A 138 14.30 -36.09 42.68
C ALA A 138 14.34 -36.95 43.98
N LYS A 139 13.19 -37.44 44.44
CA LYS A 139 13.07 -38.22 45.69
C LYS A 139 13.09 -39.74 45.45
N ALA A 140 12.73 -40.21 44.26
CA ALA A 140 12.59 -41.63 43.97
C ALA A 140 13.95 -42.36 44.00
N ASP A 141 14.01 -43.45 44.76
CA ASP A 141 15.11 -44.41 44.66
C ASP A 141 14.90 -45.32 43.44
N ALA A 142 15.89 -45.35 42.56
CA ALA A 142 15.88 -46.17 41.34
C ALA A 142 15.85 -47.69 41.64
N ALA A 143 16.26 -48.11 42.84
CA ALA A 143 16.15 -49.49 43.29
C ALA A 143 14.76 -49.83 43.88
N ASN A 144 13.92 -48.83 44.17
CA ASN A 144 12.56 -49.01 44.64
C ASN A 144 11.56 -48.92 43.46
N TYR A 145 10.98 -50.06 43.11
CA TYR A 145 10.04 -50.18 42.00
C TYR A 145 8.78 -49.29 42.16
N GLU A 146 8.25 -49.16 43.37
CA GLU A 146 7.03 -48.36 43.61
C GLU A 146 7.31 -46.87 43.43
N GLU A 147 8.40 -46.37 43.99
CA GLU A 147 8.83 -44.97 43.84
C GLU A 147 9.20 -44.63 42.39
N SER A 148 9.89 -45.54 41.72
CA SER A 148 10.23 -45.39 40.30
C SER A 148 9.00 -45.40 39.39
N SER A 149 8.01 -46.25 39.69
CA SER A 149 6.73 -46.30 38.96
C SER A 149 5.91 -45.02 39.16
N GLU A 150 5.86 -44.50 40.40
CA GLU A 150 5.15 -43.26 40.71
C GLU A 150 5.80 -42.03 40.05
N ALA A 151 7.13 -41.92 40.07
CA ALA A 151 7.84 -40.86 39.36
C ALA A 151 7.60 -40.92 37.84
N ALA A 152 7.57 -42.12 37.26
CA ALA A 152 7.24 -42.32 35.85
C ALA A 152 5.78 -41.91 35.52
N ARG A 153 4.82 -42.25 36.40
CA ARG A 153 3.42 -41.84 36.26
C ARG A 153 3.27 -40.31 36.29
N LEU A 154 3.85 -39.65 37.29
CA LEU A 154 3.79 -38.19 37.42
C LEU A 154 4.47 -37.47 36.24
N LYS A 155 5.58 -38.01 35.73
CA LYS A 155 6.22 -37.51 34.51
C LYS A 155 5.31 -37.62 33.29
N GLN A 156 4.60 -38.73 33.14
CA GLN A 156 3.64 -38.90 32.04
C GLN A 156 2.46 -37.91 32.17
N GLU A 157 1.96 -37.70 33.39
CA GLU A 157 0.92 -36.70 33.66
C GLU A 157 1.37 -35.26 33.35
N ALA A 158 2.61 -34.92 33.65
CA ALA A 158 3.19 -33.63 33.28
C ALA A 158 3.30 -33.46 31.76
N VAL A 159 3.73 -34.50 31.04
CA VAL A 159 3.78 -34.52 29.57
C VAL A 159 2.39 -34.31 28.96
N ASP A 160 1.38 -35.01 29.47
CA ASP A 160 0.03 -34.92 28.93
C ASP A 160 -0.64 -33.58 29.28
N ALA A 161 -0.38 -33.01 30.45
CA ALA A 161 -0.80 -31.66 30.80
C ALA A 161 -0.13 -30.59 29.92
N LYS A 162 1.15 -30.76 29.58
CA LYS A 162 1.86 -29.88 28.64
C LYS A 162 1.29 -29.97 27.22
N LYS A 163 0.90 -31.16 26.77
CA LYS A 163 0.19 -31.32 25.49
C LYS A 163 -1.17 -30.62 25.52
N ALA A 164 -1.92 -30.75 26.61
CA ALA A 164 -3.20 -30.07 26.79
C ALA A 164 -3.05 -28.54 26.78
N ALA A 165 -2.06 -27.99 27.48
CA ALA A 165 -1.74 -26.56 27.44
C ALA A 165 -1.36 -26.08 26.03
N SER A 166 -0.57 -26.87 25.30
CA SER A 166 -0.21 -26.58 23.91
C SER A 166 -1.41 -26.60 22.97
N ALA A 167 -2.34 -27.55 23.15
CA ALA A 167 -3.59 -27.60 22.40
C ALA A 167 -4.47 -26.37 22.69
N ALA A 168 -4.61 -25.97 23.96
CA ALA A 168 -5.33 -24.75 24.34
C ALA A 168 -4.69 -23.49 23.76
N ASN A 169 -3.36 -23.43 23.64
CA ASN A 169 -2.66 -22.31 23.01
C ASN A 169 -2.94 -22.19 21.50
N LYS A 170 -3.19 -23.32 20.81
CA LYS A 170 -3.53 -23.34 19.38
C LYS A 170 -5.00 -23.01 19.14
N ASP A 171 -5.86 -23.24 20.12
CA ASP A 171 -7.28 -22.95 20.03
C ASP A 171 -7.57 -21.45 20.20
N THR A 172 -7.42 -20.69 19.12
CA THR A 172 -7.65 -19.24 19.08
C THR A 172 -8.91 -18.88 18.30
N VAL A 173 -9.50 -17.72 18.59
CA VAL A 173 -10.70 -17.24 17.89
C VAL A 173 -10.33 -16.64 16.54
N LYS A 174 -10.88 -17.20 15.45
CA LYS A 174 -10.65 -16.72 14.09
C LYS A 174 -11.32 -15.36 13.82
N GLY A 175 -10.64 -14.54 13.02
CA GLY A 175 -11.15 -13.23 12.59
C GLY A 175 -11.08 -12.14 13.67
N LEU A 176 -10.29 -12.35 14.72
CA LEU A 176 -9.74 -11.27 15.54
C LEU A 176 -8.31 -10.98 15.07
N ARG A 177 -7.92 -9.71 15.07
CA ARG A 177 -6.55 -9.29 14.78
C ARG A 177 -5.98 -8.55 15.99
N THR A 178 -4.71 -8.76 16.27
CA THR A 178 -3.97 -7.93 17.23
C THR A 178 -3.65 -6.61 16.56
N VAL A 179 -4.15 -5.51 17.12
CA VAL A 179 -3.80 -4.15 16.69
C VAL A 179 -3.05 -3.49 17.83
N MET A 180 -1.75 -3.25 17.63
CA MET A 180 -0.98 -2.41 18.53
C MET A 180 -1.36 -0.96 18.25
N LYS A 181 -1.86 -0.28 19.28
CA LYS A 181 -2.19 1.15 19.23
C LYS A 181 -1.20 1.89 20.11
N TYR A 182 -0.84 3.10 19.68
CA TYR A 182 -0.03 4.01 20.45
C TYR A 182 -0.76 5.35 20.54
N GLU A 183 -0.48 6.09 21.59
CA GLU A 183 -0.94 7.45 21.81
C GLU A 183 0.28 8.28 22.22
N ILE A 184 0.47 9.44 21.60
CA ILE A 184 1.53 10.37 22.00
C ILE A 184 0.93 11.31 23.03
N THR A 185 1.36 11.16 24.28
CA THR A 185 0.89 12.00 25.39
C THR A 185 1.68 13.30 25.53
N ASP A 186 2.95 13.31 25.13
CA ASP A 186 3.82 14.48 25.10
C ASP A 186 4.73 14.46 23.86
N TYR A 187 4.43 15.35 22.92
CA TYR A 187 5.18 15.49 21.67
C TYR A 187 6.61 15.99 21.88
N ARG A 188 6.85 16.81 22.90
CA ARG A 188 8.19 17.34 23.19
C ARG A 188 9.08 16.23 23.76
N ALA A 189 8.55 15.44 24.68
CA ALA A 189 9.28 14.29 25.22
C ALA A 189 9.61 13.28 24.11
N ALA A 190 8.64 12.95 23.25
CA ALA A 190 8.86 12.05 22.11
C ALA A 190 9.92 12.59 21.12
N LEU A 191 9.88 13.89 20.81
CA LEU A 191 10.88 14.52 19.94
C LEU A 191 12.29 14.42 20.52
N HIS A 192 12.44 14.68 21.83
CA HIS A 192 13.73 14.60 22.50
C HIS A 192 14.25 13.16 22.59
N ASP A 193 13.38 12.17 22.81
CA ASP A 193 13.74 10.75 22.79
C ASP A 193 14.25 10.33 21.40
N ILE A 194 13.51 10.67 20.34
CA ILE A 194 13.91 10.38 18.95
C ILE A 194 15.26 11.06 18.66
N ALA A 195 15.44 12.32 19.05
CA ALA A 195 16.70 13.01 18.81
C ALA A 195 17.89 12.36 19.56
N ALA A 196 17.64 11.70 20.70
CA ALA A 196 18.67 11.01 21.47
C ALA A 196 18.97 9.59 20.95
N ASN A 197 17.93 8.86 20.54
CA ASN A 197 18.02 7.44 20.20
C ASN A 197 18.08 7.14 18.69
N ASP A 198 17.58 8.06 17.84
CA ASP A 198 17.51 7.93 16.38
C ASP A 198 17.79 9.27 15.69
N ARG A 199 19.08 9.63 15.67
CA ARG A 199 19.55 10.91 15.16
C ARG A 199 19.34 11.07 13.65
N ASP A 200 19.38 9.97 12.89
CA ASP A 200 19.27 10.02 11.44
C ASP A 200 17.82 10.38 11.03
N ALA A 201 16.83 9.80 11.72
CA ALA A 201 15.42 10.13 11.49
C ALA A 201 15.13 11.61 11.73
N ILE A 202 15.64 12.20 12.81
CA ILE A 202 15.40 13.62 13.10
C ILE A 202 16.18 14.53 12.15
N THR A 203 17.38 14.14 11.71
CA THR A 203 18.21 14.92 10.78
C THR A 203 17.53 15.05 9.43
N ALA A 204 17.00 13.95 8.88
CA ALA A 204 16.27 13.96 7.62
C ALA A 204 15.03 14.89 7.68
N PHE A 205 14.31 14.90 8.81
CA PHE A 205 13.20 15.83 9.01
C PHE A 205 13.66 17.30 9.00
N ILE A 206 14.77 17.60 9.69
CA ILE A 206 15.33 18.96 9.75
C ILE A 206 15.74 19.42 8.34
N GLU A 207 16.46 18.62 7.58
CA GLU A 207 16.92 18.97 6.22
C GLU A 207 15.75 19.30 5.29
N GLU A 208 14.71 18.45 5.26
CA GLU A 208 13.55 18.67 4.40
C GLU A 208 12.73 19.89 4.84
N TYR A 209 12.59 20.10 6.16
CA TYR A 209 11.92 21.29 6.69
C TYR A 209 12.67 22.56 6.28
N VAL A 210 14.01 22.57 6.41
CA VAL A 210 14.85 23.70 6.03
C VAL A 210 14.76 23.97 4.54
N ARG A 211 14.93 22.95 3.68
CA ARG A 211 14.86 23.07 2.21
C ARG A 211 13.55 23.74 1.73
N ARG A 212 12.43 23.47 2.40
CA ARG A 212 11.13 24.07 2.05
C ARG A 212 10.97 25.50 2.54
N ASN A 213 11.49 25.82 3.73
CA ASN A 213 11.13 27.04 4.45
C ASN A 213 12.24 28.11 4.48
N PHE A 214 13.47 27.79 4.05
CA PHE A 214 14.62 28.70 4.18
C PHE A 214 14.45 30.04 3.44
N LYS A 215 13.63 30.09 2.40
CA LYS A 215 13.32 31.31 1.64
C LYS A 215 12.29 32.20 2.33
N ASP A 216 11.35 31.58 3.05
CA ASP A 216 10.18 32.25 3.61
C ASP A 216 10.41 32.72 5.06
N ARG A 217 11.31 32.04 5.78
CA ARG A 217 11.58 32.30 7.19
C ARG A 217 13.05 32.08 7.52
N LYS A 218 13.59 32.95 8.38
CA LYS A 218 14.88 32.71 9.05
C LYS A 218 14.76 31.54 10.04
N ILE A 219 15.61 30.53 9.85
CA ILE A 219 15.72 29.35 10.71
C ILE A 219 17.07 29.43 11.44
N ASP A 220 17.04 29.40 12.77
CA ASP A 220 18.26 29.47 13.56
C ASP A 220 19.13 28.22 13.30
N GLY A 221 20.44 28.43 13.09
CA GLY A 221 21.38 27.38 12.71
C GLY A 221 21.48 27.11 11.20
N VAL A 222 20.79 27.86 10.34
CA VAL A 222 20.85 27.72 8.87
C VAL A 222 21.34 29.00 8.20
N ASN A 223 22.28 28.87 7.25
CA ASN A 223 22.78 29.97 6.42
C ASN A 223 22.20 29.89 4.99
N VAL A 224 21.81 31.04 4.40
CA VAL A 224 21.14 31.12 3.08
C VAL A 224 21.84 32.14 2.17
N TRP A 225 22.10 31.79 0.90
CA TRP A 225 22.70 32.67 -0.13
C TRP A 225 22.16 32.36 -1.55
N SER A 226 22.45 33.22 -2.55
CA SER A 226 21.98 33.10 -3.94
C SER A 226 23.05 33.42 -4.99
N GLU A 227 23.04 32.72 -6.13
CA GLU A 227 23.93 32.89 -7.30
C GLU A 227 23.11 32.81 -8.61
N LYS A 228 23.64 33.30 -9.75
CA LYS A 228 22.94 33.30 -11.06
C LYS A 228 23.64 32.36 -12.07
N GLU A 229 22.87 31.57 -12.82
CA GLU A 229 23.35 30.58 -13.82
C GLU A 229 22.56 30.68 -15.16
N ALA A 230 23.14 30.20 -16.28
CA ALA A 230 22.53 30.20 -17.63
C ALA A 230 21.41 29.14 -17.77
N PHE A 231 20.40 29.42 -18.62
CA PHE A 231 19.18 28.61 -18.79
C PHE A 231 19.34 27.39 -19.70
#